data_AF-A0A352CDM7-F1
#
_entry.id   AF-A0A352CDM7-F1
#
_cell.length_a   1.000
_cell.length_b   1.000
_cell.length_c   1.000
_cell.angle_alpha   90.00
_cell.angle_beta   90.00
_cell.angle_gamma   90.00
#
_symmetry.space_group_name_H-M   'P 1'
#
loop_
_entity.id
_entity.type
_entity.pdbx_description
1 polymer ?
#
loop_
_entity_poly.entity_id
_entity_poly.type
_entity_poly.pdbx_seq_one_letter_code
_entity_poly.pdbx_strand_id
1 'polypeptide(L)'
;MQKTPNKHQDLEADVMSWTSILHAYEYWKEHWRAPDDFINIDRVEAFILNQAPKSNEEAVCVLDVISAYWGDARSDGLDRIALNRLRGYLHS
;
A
#
# COMPACT_ATOMS: atom_id res chain seq x y z
N MET A 1 5.83 -32.32 -3.09
CA MET A 1 6.47 -31.66 -4.25
C MET A 1 6.79 -30.23 -3.83
N GLN A 2 8.06 -29.89 -3.62
CA GLN A 2 8.49 -28.52 -3.40
C GLN A 2 8.43 -27.80 -4.76
N LYS A 3 7.51 -26.84 -4.92
CA LYS A 3 7.59 -25.89 -6.04
C LYS A 3 8.78 -24.99 -5.76
N THR A 4 9.83 -25.09 -6.57
CA THR A 4 10.95 -24.16 -6.52
C THR A 4 10.41 -22.75 -6.77
N PRO A 5 10.63 -21.77 -5.87
CA PRO A 5 10.21 -20.39 -6.12
C PRO A 5 10.92 -19.86 -7.36
N ASN A 6 10.15 -19.29 -8.27
CA ASN A 6 10.63 -18.80 -9.55
C ASN A 6 11.23 -17.41 -9.34
N LYS A 7 12.54 -17.35 -9.08
CA LYS A 7 13.28 -16.12 -8.73
C LYS A 7 12.98 -14.89 -9.61
N HIS A 8 12.61 -15.08 -10.88
CA HIS A 8 12.23 -13.99 -11.77
C HIS A 8 10.88 -13.35 -11.41
N GLN A 9 9.90 -14.16 -11.00
CA GLN A 9 8.59 -13.68 -10.56
C GLN A 9 8.68 -12.98 -9.20
N ASP A 10 9.58 -13.47 -8.34
CA ASP A 10 9.80 -12.85 -7.02
C ASP A 10 10.42 -11.45 -7.16
N LEU A 11 11.36 -11.27 -8.11
CA LEU A 11 11.97 -9.96 -8.41
C LEU A 11 11.00 -8.96 -9.05
N GLU A 12 10.16 -9.40 -9.99
CA GLU A 12 9.14 -8.54 -10.61
C GLU A 12 8.09 -8.07 -9.59
N ALA A 13 7.67 -8.97 -8.69
CA ALA A 13 6.76 -8.64 -7.60
C ALA A 13 7.39 -7.62 -6.62
N ASP A 14 8.68 -7.75 -6.32
CA ASP A 14 9.43 -6.84 -5.44
C ASP A 14 9.61 -5.44 -6.06
N VAL A 15 9.82 -5.36 -7.38
CA VAL A 15 9.92 -4.09 -8.09
C VAL A 15 8.55 -3.40 -8.21
N MET A 16 7.49 -4.16 -8.50
CA MET A 16 6.13 -3.63 -8.59
C MET A 16 5.62 -3.13 -7.25
N SER A 17 5.85 -3.86 -6.15
CA SER A 17 5.46 -3.44 -4.80
C SER A 17 6.12 -2.10 -4.45
N TRP A 18 7.42 -1.96 -4.72
CA TRP A 18 8.17 -0.75 -4.42
C TRP A 18 7.70 0.46 -5.22
N THR A 19 7.37 0.27 -6.51
CA THR A 19 6.90 1.36 -7.38
C THR A 19 5.52 1.87 -6.95
N SER A 20 4.61 0.98 -6.58
CA SER A 20 3.27 1.33 -6.08
C SER A 20 3.33 2.05 -4.73
N ILE A 21 4.18 1.59 -3.81
CA ILE A 21 4.34 2.24 -2.50
C ILE A 21 4.99 3.62 -2.65
N LEU A 22 5.97 3.78 -3.54
CA LEU A 22 6.61 5.06 -3.80
C LEU A 22 5.62 6.07 -4.40
N HIS A 23 4.80 5.67 -5.39
CA HIS A 23 3.77 6.53 -5.96
C HIS A 23 2.80 7.05 -4.89
N ALA A 24 2.29 6.16 -4.05
CA ALA A 24 1.40 6.53 -2.96
C ALA A 24 2.09 7.47 -1.95
N TYR A 25 3.36 7.23 -1.65
CA TYR A 25 4.15 8.11 -0.78
C TYR A 25 4.32 9.52 -1.34
N GLU A 26 4.72 9.64 -2.61
CA GLU A 26 4.93 10.93 -3.27
C GLU A 26 3.66 11.78 -3.25
N TYR A 27 2.51 11.17 -3.53
CA TYR A 27 1.22 11.84 -3.41
C TYR A 27 0.99 12.42 -2.00
N TRP A 28 1.14 11.60 -0.96
CA TRP A 28 0.87 12.04 0.42
C TRP A 28 1.89 13.06 0.96
N LYS A 29 3.12 13.03 0.45
CA LYS A 29 4.16 14.03 0.73
C LYS A 29 3.80 15.39 0.13
N GLU A 30 3.42 15.43 -1.14
CA GLU A 30 3.03 16.68 -1.82
C GLU A 30 1.78 17.32 -1.19
N HIS A 31 0.87 16.51 -0.65
CA HIS A 31 -0.39 16.97 -0.08
C HIS A 31 -0.33 17.22 1.46
N TRP A 32 0.88 17.41 2.01
CA TRP A 32 1.16 17.88 3.39
C TRP A 32 0.56 17.02 4.52
N ARG A 33 0.44 15.71 4.31
CA ARG A 33 -0.06 14.80 5.33
C ARG A 33 0.94 13.73 5.77
N ALA A 34 2.02 13.53 5.04
CA ALA A 34 3.12 12.65 5.45
C ALA A 34 4.28 13.46 6.09
N PRO A 35 4.79 13.06 7.27
CA PRO A 35 6.04 13.58 7.82
C PRO A 35 7.23 13.49 6.83
N ASP A 36 8.11 14.51 6.83
CA ASP A 36 9.27 14.59 5.92
C ASP A 36 10.35 13.51 6.15
N ASP A 37 10.36 12.88 7.33
CA ASP A 37 11.45 12.00 7.80
C ASP A 37 11.16 10.50 7.67
N PHE A 38 10.64 10.03 6.52
CA PHE A 38 10.45 8.60 6.30
C PHE A 38 11.60 7.94 5.55
N ILE A 39 12.61 7.52 6.31
CA ILE A 39 13.67 6.60 5.85
C ILE A 39 13.16 5.14 5.81
N ASN A 40 11.99 4.85 6.39
CA ASN A 40 11.47 3.49 6.57
C ASN A 40 10.15 3.27 5.82
N ILE A 41 10.18 2.37 4.83
CA ILE A 41 9.04 1.99 3.98
C ILE A 41 7.86 1.41 4.78
N ASP A 42 8.13 0.61 5.82
CA ASP A 42 7.08 0.00 6.66
C ASP A 42 6.21 1.07 7.33
N ARG A 43 6.83 2.20 7.70
CA ARG A 43 6.11 3.31 8.34
C ARG A 43 5.28 4.10 7.33
N VAL A 44 5.77 4.25 6.10
CA VAL A 44 5.02 4.89 5.00
C VAL A 44 3.76 4.08 4.70
N GLU A 45 3.92 2.76 4.57
CA GLU A 45 2.80 1.85 4.35
C GLU A 45 1.81 1.92 5.49
N ALA A 46 2.27 1.81 6.75
CA ALA A 46 1.40 1.90 7.90
C ALA A 46 0.68 3.26 7.98
N PHE A 47 1.35 4.35 7.61
CA PHE A 47 0.74 5.67 7.54
C PHE A 47 -0.40 5.70 6.51
N ILE A 48 -0.13 5.27 5.26
CA ILE A 48 -1.09 5.28 4.15
C ILE A 48 -2.26 4.34 4.45
N LEU A 49 -1.97 3.10 4.87
CA LEU A 49 -2.99 2.11 5.22
C LEU A 49 -3.86 2.57 6.39
N ASN A 50 -3.38 3.46 7.26
CA ASN A 50 -4.18 4.00 8.36
C ASN A 50 -5.08 5.19 7.96
N GLN A 51 -5.01 5.70 6.73
CA GLN A 51 -5.88 6.78 6.29
C GLN A 51 -7.26 6.27 5.86
N ALA A 52 -8.29 7.06 6.14
CA ALA A 52 -9.59 6.92 5.49
C ALA A 52 -9.59 7.84 4.26
N PRO A 53 -9.74 7.31 3.04
CA PRO A 53 -9.68 8.13 1.83
C PRO A 53 -10.87 9.11 1.79
N LYS A 54 -10.58 10.33 1.35
CA LYS A 54 -11.55 11.42 1.19
C LYS A 54 -11.73 11.84 -0.27
N SER A 55 -10.86 11.35 -1.15
CA SER A 55 -10.92 11.55 -2.59
C SER A 55 -10.59 10.24 -3.32
N ASN A 56 -10.86 10.20 -4.63
CA ASN A 56 -10.52 9.06 -5.47
C ASN A 56 -9.00 8.86 -5.55
N GLU A 57 -8.23 9.93 -5.56
CA GLU A 57 -6.76 9.89 -5.58
C GLU A 57 -6.21 9.29 -4.27
N GLU A 58 -6.76 9.68 -3.11
CA GLU A 58 -6.40 9.07 -1.83
C GLU A 58 -6.79 7.57 -1.80
N ALA A 59 -7.94 7.20 -2.38
CA ALA A 59 -8.38 5.81 -2.48
C ALA A 59 -7.46 4.97 -3.36
N VAL A 60 -7.00 5.50 -4.49
CA VAL A 60 -6.00 4.85 -5.36
C VAL A 60 -4.69 4.64 -4.61
N CYS A 61 -4.19 5.64 -3.88
CA CYS A 61 -2.96 5.50 -3.09
C CYS A 61 -3.07 4.38 -2.03
N VAL A 62 -4.22 4.26 -1.36
CA VAL A 62 -4.45 3.16 -0.41
C VAL A 62 -4.48 1.81 -1.12
N LEU A 63 -5.12 1.74 -2.29
CA LEU A 63 -5.21 0.51 -3.09
C LEU A 63 -3.85 0.08 -3.64
N ASP A 64 -2.99 1.01 -4.04
CA ASP A 64 -1.62 0.77 -4.49
C ASP A 64 -0.82 0.05 -3.39
N VAL A 65 -0.89 0.54 -2.16
CA VAL A 65 -0.20 -0.06 -1.00
C VAL A 65 -0.79 -1.43 -0.63
N ILE A 66 -2.11 -1.61 -0.71
CA ILE A 66 -2.74 -2.93 -0.49
C ILE A 66 -2.29 -3.95 -1.55
N SER A 67 -2.23 -3.51 -2.81
CA SER A 67 -1.91 -4.37 -3.96
C SER A 67 -0.44 -4.79 -3.99
N ALA A 68 0.45 -3.95 -3.44
CA ALA A 68 1.86 -4.28 -3.24
C ALA A 68 2.08 -5.56 -2.42
N TYR A 69 1.12 -5.90 -1.56
CA TYR A 69 1.15 -7.08 -0.67
C TYR A 69 0.15 -8.17 -1.06
N TRP A 70 -0.26 -8.25 -2.33
CA TRP A 70 -1.21 -9.27 -2.81
C TRP A 70 -2.57 -9.24 -2.10
N GLY A 71 -2.93 -8.13 -1.44
CA GLY A 71 -4.28 -7.84 -0.97
C GLY A 71 -4.73 -8.43 0.38
N ASP A 72 -3.91 -9.19 1.09
CA ASP A 72 -4.19 -9.71 2.46
C ASP A 72 -2.96 -10.43 3.08
N ALA A 73 -1.74 -10.13 2.64
CA ALA A 73 -0.56 -10.89 3.02
C ALA A 73 0.15 -10.33 4.27
N ARG A 74 -0.27 -9.18 4.80
CA ARG A 74 0.38 -8.60 5.98
C ARG A 74 -0.02 -9.33 7.25
N SER A 75 0.97 -9.68 8.07
CA SER A 75 0.74 -10.34 9.37
C SER A 75 0.08 -9.42 10.40
N ASP A 76 0.15 -8.10 10.22
CA ASP A 76 -0.48 -7.09 11.08
C ASP A 76 -1.96 -6.82 10.73
N GLY A 77 -2.45 -7.32 9.58
CA GLY A 77 -3.83 -7.15 9.11
C GLY A 77 -4.22 -5.72 8.72
N LEU A 78 -3.25 -4.79 8.58
CA LEU A 78 -3.53 -3.40 8.23
C LEU A 78 -4.16 -3.24 6.85
N ASP A 79 -3.73 -4.08 5.89
CA ASP A 79 -4.28 -4.18 4.55
C ASP A 79 -5.78 -4.53 4.56
N ARG A 80 -6.19 -5.52 5.36
CA ARG A 80 -7.60 -5.91 5.51
C ARG A 80 -8.45 -4.80 6.11
N ILE A 81 -7.93 -4.10 7.12
CA ILE A 81 -8.62 -2.95 7.74
C ILE A 81 -8.73 -1.79 6.75
N ALA A 82 -7.67 -1.52 5.98
CA ALA A 82 -7.66 -0.52 4.93
C ALA A 82 -8.66 -0.86 3.81
N LEU A 83 -8.70 -2.11 3.35
CA LEU A 83 -9.64 -2.59 2.34
C LEU A 83 -11.11 -2.42 2.78
N ASN A 84 -11.41 -2.70 4.05
CA ASN A 84 -12.76 -2.48 4.58
C ASN A 84 -13.16 -1.00 4.58
N ARG A 85 -12.22 -0.09 4.90
CA ARG A 85 -12.46 1.36 4.82
C ARG A 85 -12.64 1.83 3.39
N LEU A 86 -11.83 1.34 2.46
CA LEU A 86 -11.94 1.62 1.03
C LEU A 86 -13.32 1.19 0.49
N ARG A 87 -13.78 -0.01 0.86
CA ARG A 87 -15.13 -0.49 0.51
C ARG A 87 -16.23 0.42 1.06
N GLY A 88 -16.06 0.90 2.30
CA GLY A 88 -16.96 1.88 2.90
C GLY A 88 -17.06 3.16 2.08
N TYR A 89 -15.92 3.73 1.70
CA TYR A 89 -15.83 4.94 0.86
C TYR A 89 -16.50 4.77 -0.51
N LEU A 90 -16.28 3.65 -1.19
CA LEU A 90 -16.84 3.41 -2.52
C LEU A 90 -18.36 3.20 -2.53
N HIS A 91 -18.95 2.85 -1.38
CA HIS A 91 -20.38 2.57 -1.25
C HIS A 91 -21.18 3.72 -0.62
N SER A 92 -20.50 4.79 -0.20
CA SER A 92 -21.09 6.02 0.39
C SER A 92 -21.24 7.12 -0.63
#